data_AF-A0A3D1RAP5-F1
#
_entry.id   AF-A0A3D1RAP5-F1
#
_cell.length_a   1.000
_cell.length_b   1.000
_cell.length_c   1.000
_cell.angle_alpha   90.00
_cell.angle_beta   90.00
_cell.angle_gamma   90.00
#
_symmetry.space_group_name_H-M   'P 1'
#
loop_
_entity.id
_entity.type
_entity.pdbx_description
1 polymer ?
#
loop_
_entity_poly.entity_id
_entity_poly.type
_entity_poly.pdbx_seq_one_letter_code
_entity_poly.pdbx_strand_id
1 'polypeptide(L)'
;MSDHLVRYELLKTDPDSQARRGRLHTPHGIVETPVFMPVGTVGSVKALGPDDLAKDDVRIILGNTYHLYLRPGHELVREMGGLHR
;
A
#
# COMPACT_ATOMS: atom_id res chain seq x y z
N MET A 1 -26.07 1.49 4.30
CA MET A 1 -24.94 0.77 3.68
C MET A 1 -23.73 1.12 4.51
N SER A 2 -23.00 0.12 5.00
CA SER A 2 -21.92 0.36 5.97
C SER A 2 -20.79 1.16 5.34
N ASP A 3 -20.49 2.32 5.90
CA ASP A 3 -19.48 3.27 5.42
C ASP A 3 -18.07 2.81 5.86
N HIS A 4 -17.65 1.66 5.35
CA HIS A 4 -16.32 1.14 5.64
C HIS A 4 -15.28 1.83 4.75
N LEU A 5 -14.35 2.56 5.38
CA LEU A 5 -13.22 3.23 4.72
C LEU A 5 -12.39 2.28 3.85
N VAL A 6 -12.40 0.98 4.16
CA VAL A 6 -11.74 -0.06 3.38
C VAL A 6 -12.76 -1.17 3.07
N ARG A 7 -12.89 -1.53 1.79
CA ARG A 7 -13.82 -2.57 1.31
C ARG A 7 -13.12 -3.51 0.34
N TYR A 8 -13.30 -4.81 0.52
CA TYR A 8 -12.86 -5.81 -0.44
C TYR A 8 -14.02 -6.23 -1.37
N GLU A 9 -13.74 -6.32 -2.66
CA GLU A 9 -14.65 -6.78 -3.71
C GLU A 9 -14.05 -8.00 -4.39
N LEU A 10 -14.70 -9.15 -4.26
CA LEU A 10 -14.31 -10.38 -4.96
C LEU A 10 -14.89 -10.36 -6.37
N LEU A 11 -14.02 -10.39 -7.39
CA LEU A 11 -14.42 -10.34 -8.80
C LEU A 11 -14.60 -11.73 -9.39
N LYS A 12 -13.68 -12.66 -9.08
CA LYS A 12 -13.70 -14.03 -9.62
C LYS A 12 -12.92 -14.98 -8.72
N THR A 13 -13.39 -16.22 -8.65
CA THR A 13 -12.67 -17.37 -8.10
C THR A 13 -12.36 -18.35 -9.21
N ASP A 14 -11.25 -19.07 -9.08
CA ASP A 14 -10.93 -20.18 -9.95
C ASP A 14 -11.67 -21.46 -9.48
N PRO A 15 -12.31 -22.24 -10.38
CA PRO A 15 -13.06 -23.44 -9.97
C PRO A 15 -12.14 -24.61 -9.59
N ASP A 16 -10.90 -24.63 -10.08
CA ASP A 16 -9.96 -25.75 -9.94
C ASP A 16 -8.91 -25.50 -8.83
N SER A 17 -8.92 -24.32 -8.21
CA SER A 17 -7.96 -23.92 -7.18
C SER A 17 -8.55 -22.92 -6.17
N GLN A 18 -7.74 -22.45 -5.22
CA GLN A 18 -8.13 -21.42 -4.25
C GLN A 18 -7.79 -19.98 -4.71
N ALA A 19 -7.46 -19.80 -5.99
CA ALA A 19 -7.10 -18.49 -6.53
C ALA A 19 -8.31 -17.53 -6.54
N ARG A 20 -8.05 -16.25 -6.26
CA ARG A 20 -9.07 -15.19 -6.16
C ARG A 20 -8.56 -13.92 -6.84
N ARG A 21 -9.39 -13.34 -7.69
CA ARG A 21 -9.21 -11.99 -8.23
C ARG A 21 -10.15 -11.05 -7.49
N GLY A 22 -9.65 -9.90 -7.05
CA GLY A 22 -10.47 -8.92 -6.35
C GLY A 22 -9.92 -7.50 -6.42
N ARG A 23 -10.62 -6.60 -5.74
CA ARG A 23 -10.26 -5.19 -5.58
C ARG A 23 -10.35 -4.80 -4.12
N LEU A 24 -9.30 -4.19 -3.60
CA LEU A 24 -9.31 -3.50 -2.32
C LEU A 24 -9.55 -2.02 -2.57
N HIS A 25 -10.72 -1.53 -2.18
CA HIS A 25 -11.08 -0.12 -2.20
C HIS A 25 -10.57 0.53 -0.93
N THR A 26 -9.79 1.60 -1.07
CA THR A 26 -9.26 2.41 0.04
C THR A 26 -9.53 3.89 -0.24
N PRO A 27 -9.39 4.78 0.76
CA PRO A 27 -9.54 6.23 0.53
C PRO A 27 -8.48 6.80 -0.42
N HIS A 28 -7.36 6.10 -0.61
CA HIS A 28 -6.25 6.51 -1.48
C HIS A 28 -6.30 5.87 -2.87
N GLY A 29 -7.33 5.09 -3.16
CA GLY A 29 -7.54 4.45 -4.46
C GLY A 29 -7.81 2.95 -4.38
N ILE A 30 -7.88 2.33 -5.56
CA ILE A 30 -8.14 0.91 -5.73
C ILE A 30 -6.82 0.15 -5.94
N VAL A 31 -6.70 -0.98 -5.24
CA VAL A 31 -5.62 -1.97 -5.40
C VAL A 31 -6.20 -3.28 -5.95
N GLU A 32 -5.71 -3.72 -7.10
CA GLU A 32 -6.09 -5.00 -7.71
C GLU A 32 -5.40 -6.16 -6.98
N THR A 33 -6.12 -7.23 -6.62
CA THR A 33 -5.55 -8.42 -5.96
C THR A 33 -5.54 -9.63 -6.90
N PRO A 34 -4.52 -10.50 -6.89
CA PRO A 34 -3.32 -10.44 -6.05
C PRO A 34 -2.39 -9.27 -6.44
N VAL A 35 -1.72 -8.68 -5.45
CA VAL A 35 -0.76 -7.58 -5.63
C VAL A 35 0.57 -7.95 -4.99
N PHE A 36 1.67 -7.56 -5.64
CA PHE A 36 3.00 -7.58 -5.04
C PHE A 36 3.33 -6.17 -4.55
N MET A 37 3.67 -6.04 -3.26
CA MET A 37 3.92 -4.73 -2.64
C MET A 37 5.42 -4.52 -2.44
N PRO A 38 6.02 -3.49 -3.04
CA PRO A 38 7.38 -3.07 -2.71
C PRO A 38 7.49 -2.68 -1.23
N VAL A 39 8.65 -2.92 -0.62
CA VAL A 39 8.90 -2.62 0.79
C VAL A 39 9.71 -1.33 0.92
N GLY A 40 9.11 -0.32 1.53
CA GLY A 40 9.75 0.92 1.96
C GLY A 40 10.32 0.79 3.36
N THR A 41 11.62 0.48 3.47
CA THR A 41 12.25 0.18 4.77
C THR A 41 12.44 1.42 5.64
N VAL A 42 12.76 2.59 5.08
CA VAL A 42 12.96 3.86 5.83
C VAL A 42 12.22 4.99 5.13
N GLY A 43 10.94 4.78 4.81
CA GLY A 43 10.14 5.77 4.07
C GLY A 43 10.47 5.88 2.58
N SER A 44 11.43 5.10 2.08
CA SER A 44 11.74 4.98 0.66
C SER A 44 11.89 3.53 0.25
N VAL A 45 11.52 3.24 -1.00
CA VAL A 45 11.88 1.99 -1.68
C VAL A 45 13.31 2.16 -2.19
N LYS A 46 14.20 1.20 -1.90
CA LYS A 46 15.60 1.31 -2.31
C LYS A 46 15.70 1.46 -3.83
N ALA A 47 16.46 2.46 -4.27
CA ALA A 47 16.78 2.76 -5.66
C ALA A 47 15.63 3.26 -6.57
N LEU A 48 14.43 3.51 -6.03
CA LEU A 48 13.29 4.02 -6.81
C LEU A 48 12.72 5.30 -6.21
N GLY A 49 12.51 6.31 -7.04
CA GLY A 49 11.73 7.49 -6.67
C GLY A 49 10.23 7.22 -6.72
N PRO A 50 9.39 8.09 -6.11
CA PRO A 50 7.93 7.98 -6.20
C PRO A 50 7.41 7.92 -7.65
N ASP A 51 8.03 8.68 -8.55
CA ASP A 51 7.66 8.72 -9.97
C ASP A 51 7.97 7.41 -10.71
N ASP A 52 9.01 6.69 -10.29
CA ASP A 52 9.34 5.38 -10.86
C ASP A 52 8.32 4.33 -10.41
N LEU A 53 7.91 4.39 -9.14
CA LEU A 53 6.86 3.53 -8.59
C LEU A 53 5.50 3.78 -9.25
N ALA A 54 5.18 5.04 -9.57
CA ALA A 54 3.95 5.39 -10.28
C ALA A 54 3.93 4.87 -11.73
N LYS A 55 5.10 4.84 -12.40
CA LYS A 55 5.22 4.31 -13.77
C LYS A 55 5.09 2.79 -13.83
N ASP A 56 5.51 2.09 -12.79
CA ASP A 56 5.44 0.62 -12.70
C ASP A 56 4.08 0.10 -12.18
N ASP A 57 3.04 0.95 -12.18
CA ASP A 57 1.68 0.65 -11.68
C ASP A 57 1.65 0.13 -10.23
N VAL A 58 2.58 0.60 -9.38
CA VAL A 58 2.59 0.26 -7.97
C VAL A 58 1.47 1.02 -7.26
N ARG A 59 0.38 0.30 -6.93
CA ARG A 59 -0.82 0.88 -6.28
C ARG A 59 -0.75 0.92 -4.75
N ILE A 60 0.22 0.23 -4.15
CA ILE A 60 0.38 0.14 -2.69
C ILE A 60 1.82 -0.24 -2.34
N ILE A 61 2.34 0.32 -1.24
CA ILE A 61 3.69 0.10 -0.72
C ILE A 61 3.59 -0.27 0.76
N LEU A 62 4.46 -1.17 1.22
CA LEU A 62 4.58 -1.51 2.63
C LEU A 62 5.62 -0.61 3.30
N GLY A 63 5.20 0.25 4.22
CA GLY A 63 6.11 1.00 5.10
C GLY A 63 6.47 0.20 6.35
N ASN A 64 7.75 0.12 6.71
CA ASN A 64 8.17 -0.57 7.93
C ASN A 64 8.10 0.35 9.17
N THR A 65 7.14 0.08 10.06
CA THR A 65 6.94 0.88 11.28
C THR A 65 8.13 0.86 12.23
N TYR A 66 8.85 -0.26 12.36
CA TYR A 66 10.01 -0.36 13.27
C TYR A 66 11.11 0.62 12.87
N HIS A 67 11.45 0.65 11.59
CA HIS A 67 12.48 1.57 11.09
C HIS A 67 12.02 3.02 11.18
N LEU A 68 10.79 3.33 10.77
CA LEU A 68 10.22 4.70 10.86
C LEU A 68 10.18 5.22 12.30
N TYR A 69 9.88 4.34 13.26
CA TYR A 69 9.89 4.67 14.68
C TYR A 69 11.29 5.01 15.19
N LEU A 70 12.31 4.26 14.78
CA LEU A 70 13.69 4.51 15.21
C LEU A 70 14.32 5.72 14.50
N ARG A 71 14.07 5.86 13.19
CA ARG A 71 14.56 6.96 12.34
C ARG A 71 13.59 7.16 11.17
N PRO A 72 13.04 8.36 10.94
CA PRO A 72 13.34 9.63 11.63
C PRO A 72 12.63 9.81 12.98
N GLY A 73 11.72 8.90 13.36
CA GLY A 73 10.86 9.05 14.53
C GLY A 73 9.44 9.41 14.12
N HIS A 74 8.45 8.73 14.71
CA HIS A 74 7.04 8.88 14.34
C HIS A 74 6.46 10.26 14.66
N GLU A 75 6.98 10.95 15.68
CA GLU A 75 6.61 12.35 16.00
C GLU A 75 7.00 13.29 14.86
N LEU A 76 8.24 13.20 14.38
CA LEU A 76 8.71 14.00 13.25
C LEU A 76 7.91 13.70 11.97
N VAL A 77 7.64 12.41 11.69
CA VAL A 77 6.78 12.04 10.54
C VAL A 77 5.40 12.68 10.65
N ARG A 78 4.82 12.74 11.85
CA ARG A 78 3.53 13.38 12.09
C ARG A 78 3.61 14.89 11.88
N GLU A 79 4.63 15.56 12.41
CA GLU A 79 4.87 16.99 12.23
C GLU A 79 5.04 17.37 10.75
N MET A 80 5.67 16.50 9.97
CA MET A 80 5.83 16.65 8.51
C MET A 80 4.54 16.37 7.72
N GLY A 81 3.43 16.02 8.37
CA GLY A 81 2.13 15.80 7.72
C GLY A 81 1.81 14.35 7.37
N GLY A 82 2.60 13.39 7.88
CA GLY A 82 2.45 11.96 7.66
C GLY A 82 3.33 11.42 6.53
N LEU A 83 3.48 10.10 6.46
CA LEU A 83 4.44 9.43 5.55
C LEU A 83 4.17 9.66 4.05
N HIS A 84 2.95 10.06 3.69
CA HIS A 84 2.56 10.32 2.30
C HIS A 84 2.91 11.74 1.83
N ARG A 85 3.35 12.61 2.74
CA ARG A 85 3.66 14.02 2.47
C ARG A 85 5.13 14.25 2.16
#